data_AF-A0A6J4R2Q9-F1
#
_entry.id   AF-A0A6J4R2Q9-F1
#
_cell.length_a   1.000
_cell.length_b   1.000
_cell.length_c   1.000
_cell.angle_alpha   90.00
_cell.angle_beta   90.00
_cell.angle_gamma   90.00
#
_symmetry.space_group_name_H-M   'P 1'
#
loop_
_entity.id
_entity.type
_entity.pdbx_description
1 polymer ?
#
loop_
_entity_poly.entity_id
_entity_poly.type
_entity_poly.pdbx_seq_one_letter_code
_entity_poly.pdbx_strand_id
1 'polypeptide(L)' 'MIQVGADNSYGHPTPETLDRLGRTGAEVFRNDEDGDVIVTIKDGEVEVSVTKP' A
#
# COMPACT_ATOMS: atom_id res chain seq x y z
N MET A 1 1.91 3.14 -1.57
CA MET A 1 0.53 2.70 -1.90
C MET A 1 0.58 1.86 -3.16
N ILE A 2 -0.02 0.67 -3.15
CA ILE A 2 -0.21 -0.22 -4.28
C ILE A 2 -1.70 -0.20 -4.59
N GLN A 3 -2.07 0.17 -5.83
CA GLN A 3 -3.46 0.13 -6.29
C GLN A 3 -3.74 -1.18 -6.98
N VAL A 4 -4.60 -2.00 -6.38
CA VAL A 4 -4.98 -3.31 -6.88
C VAL A 4 -6.40 -3.68 -6.42
N GLY A 5 -7.03 -4.63 -7.10
CA GLY A 5 -8.31 -5.21 -6.69
C GLY A 5 -8.10 -6.49 -5.89
N ALA A 6 -9.02 -6.78 -4.96
CA ALA A 6 -8.92 -7.95 -4.05
C ALA A 6 -8.74 -9.30 -4.78
N ASP A 7 -9.34 -9.43 -5.98
CA ASP A 7 -9.26 -10.63 -6.81
C ASP A 7 -8.50 -10.37 -8.12
N ASN A 8 -7.38 -9.65 -8.05
CA ASN A 8 -6.60 -9.30 -9.23
C ASN A 8 -5.99 -10.56 -9.92
N SER A 9 -6.62 -10.99 -11.01
CA SER A 9 -6.25 -12.20 -11.77
C SER A 9 -4.88 -12.14 -12.46
N TYR A 10 -4.25 -10.96 -12.51
CA TYR A 10 -2.88 -10.80 -12.99
C TYR A 10 -1.83 -11.35 -12.01
N GLY A 11 -2.22 -11.69 -10.77
CA GLY A 11 -1.31 -12.24 -9.76
C GLY A 11 -0.38 -11.19 -9.13
N HIS A 12 -0.78 -9.93 -9.13
CA HIS A 12 -0.05 -8.83 -8.51
C HIS A 12 -0.76 -8.31 -7.25
N PRO A 13 0.01 -7.72 -6.30
CA PRO A 13 1.48 -7.70 -6.24
C PRO A 13 2.06 -9.08 -5.90
N THR A 14 3.25 -9.40 -6.44
CA THR A 14 3.89 -10.69 -6.15
C THR A 14 4.58 -10.68 -4.78
N PRO A 15 4.67 -11.82 -4.06
CA PRO A 15 5.37 -11.90 -2.78
C PRO A 15 6.82 -11.43 -2.84
N GLU A 16 7.53 -11.71 -3.94
CA GLU A 16 8.90 -11.25 -4.16
C GLU A 16 9.00 -9.72 -4.22
N THR A 17 8.01 -9.04 -4.81
CA THR A 17 7.98 -7.58 -4.87
C THR A 17 7.75 -6.99 -3.48
N LEU A 18 6.81 -7.56 -2.71
CA LEU A 18 6.51 -7.13 -1.34
C LEU A 18 7.72 -7.34 -0.41
N ASP A 19 8.40 -8.47 -0.50
CA ASP A 19 9.61 -8.77 0.27
C ASP A 19 10.75 -7.79 -0.06
N ARG A 20 10.97 -7.48 -1.34
CA ARG A 20 11.96 -6.47 -1.75
C ARG A 20 11.65 -5.09 -1.19
N LEU A 21 10.38 -4.67 -1.19
CA LEU A 21 9.95 -3.39 -0.59
C LEU A 21 10.13 -3.41 0.94
N GLY A 22 9.78 -4.51 1.61
CA GLY A 22 9.98 -4.66 3.06
C GLY A 22 11.45 -4.55 3.45
N ARG A 23 12.37 -5.09 2.65
CA ARG A 23 13.81 -5.01 2.89
C ARG A 23 14.38 -3.58 2.78
N THR A 24 13.72 -2.66 2.08
CA THR A 24 14.13 -1.25 2.06
C THR A 24 13.60 -0.46 3.26
N GLY A 25 12.81 -1.08 4.13
CA GLY A 25 12.08 -0.39 5.20
C GLY A 25 10.91 0.44 4.68
N ALA A 26 10.42 0.15 3.46
CA ALA A 26 9.26 0.84 2.93
C ALA A 26 7.98 0.30 3.58
N GLU A 27 7.12 1.22 4.00
CA GLU A 27 5.77 0.89 4.43
C GLU A 27 4.87 0.68 3.21
N VAL A 28 4.17 -0.45 3.16
CA VAL A 28 3.35 -0.85 2.03
C VAL A 28 1.88 -0.80 2.44
N PHE A 29 1.11 -0.01 1.70
CA PHE A 29 -0.34 0.09 1.81
C PHE A 29 -0.99 -0.42 0.53
N ARG A 30 -2.08 -1.17 0.67
CA ARG A 30 -2.82 -1.87 -0.38
C ARG A 30 -4.31 -1.59 -0.25
N ASN A 31 -4.91 -0.95 -1.24
CA ASN A 31 -6.33 -0.54 -1.15
C ASN A 31 -7.32 -1.72 -1.14
N ASP A 32 -6.90 -2.89 -1.62
CA ASP A 32 -7.70 -4.11 -1.55
C ASP A 32 -7.75 -4.72 -0.15
N GLU A 33 -6.71 -4.48 0.67
CA GLU A 33 -6.60 -4.96 2.05
C GLU A 33 -7.01 -3.86 3.05
N ASP A 34 -6.42 -2.67 2.91
CA ASP A 34 -6.54 -1.53 3.83
C ASP A 34 -7.74 -0.61 3.54
N GLY A 35 -8.51 -0.89 2.47
CA GLY A 35 -9.61 -0.04 2.04
C GLY A 35 -9.15 1.28 1.40
N ASP A 36 -9.76 2.39 1.79
CA ASP A 36 -9.35 3.69 1.29
C ASP A 36 -8.04 4.09 1.99
N VAL A 37 -6.99 4.33 1.21
CA VAL A 37 -5.71 4.83 1.71
C VAL A 37 -5.66 6.33 1.44
N ILE A 38 -5.69 7.14 2.49
CA ILE A 38 -5.65 8.59 2.43
C ILE A 38 -4.23 9.07 2.71
N VAL A 39 -3.66 9.82 1.78
CA VAL A 39 -2.34 10.45 1.94
C VAL A 39 -2.54 11.96 2.10
N THR A 40 -2.15 12.49 3.24
CA THR A 40 -2.17 13.92 3.54
C THR A 40 -0.76 14.47 3.45
N ILE A 41 -0.57 15.53 2.67
CA ILE A 41 0.71 16.24 2.56
C ILE A 41 0.51 17.64 3.13
N LYS A 42 1.24 17.95 4.20
CA LYS A 42 1.14 19.24 4.88
C LYS A 42 2.51 19.68 5.36
N ASP A 43 2.90 20.91 5.03
CA ASP A 43 4.18 21.51 5.46
C ASP A 43 5.43 20.65 5.13
N GLY A 44 5.36 19.86 4.05
CA GLY A 44 6.43 18.94 3.64
C GLY A 44 6.42 17.59 4.38
N GLU A 45 5.50 17.40 5.32
CA GLU A 45 5.28 16.14 6.02
C GLU A 45 4.21 15.30 5.31
N VAL A 46 4.34 13.98 5.44
CA VAL A 46 3.43 12.99 4.84
C VAL A 46 2.80 12.18 5.96
N GLU A 47 1.48 12.19 6.02
CA GLU A 47 0.68 11.36 6.91
C GLU A 47 -0.19 10.40 6.09
N VAL A 48 -0.28 9.14 6.50
CA VAL A 48 -1.09 8.11 5.83
C VAL A 48 -2.12 7.55 6.81
N SER A 49 -3.37 7.43 6.37
CA SER A 49 -4.43 6.75 7.11
C SER A 49 -5.22 5.80 6.21
N VAL A 50 -5.85 4.80 6.82
CA VAL A 50 -6.57 3.73 6.13
C VAL A 50 -7.96 3.51 6.72
N THR A 51 -8.93 3.05 5.92
CA THR A 51 -10.30 2.81 6.41
C THR A 51 -10.54 1.38 6.91
N LYS A 52 -9.64 0.45 6.62
CA LYS A 52 -9.63 -0.91 7.18
C LYS A 52 -8.25 -1.22 7.79
N PRO A 53 -8.21 -1.79 9.01
CA PRO A 53 -6.99 -2.27 9.64
C PRO A 53 -6.61 -3.68 9.20
#